data_AF-A0A1H0UHR2-F1
#
_entry.id   AF-A0A1H0UHR2-F1
#
_cell.length_a   1.000
_cell.length_b   1.000
_cell.length_c   1.000
_cell.angle_alpha   90.00
_cell.angle_beta   90.00
_cell.angle_gamma   90.00
#
_symmetry.space_group_name_H-M   'P 1'
#
loop_
_entity.id
_entity.type
_entity.pdbx_description
1 polymer ?
#
loop_
_entity_poly.entity_id
_entity_poly.type
_entity_poly.pdbx_seq_one_letter_code
_entity_poly.pdbx_strand_id
1 'polypeptide(L)'
;MAVLLLGDSGLHLVHVQKSPDGRGVGPGVQYGWGVPSRRVAWIRKRNGARHGTHEIGFDDGSWVRGIFPVAGWGTLVEALANLNGGSTPAR
;
A
#
# COMPACT_ATOMS: atom_id res chain seq x y z
N MET A 1 -9.18 11.73 -0.06
CA MET A 1 -8.16 10.90 -0.75
C MET A 1 -8.11 9.54 -0.07
N ALA A 2 -7.54 8.52 -0.71
CA ALA A 2 -7.36 7.20 -0.08
C ALA A 2 -5.87 6.86 -0.02
N VAL A 3 -5.44 6.29 1.10
CA VAL A 3 -4.09 5.79 1.34
C VAL A 3 -4.20 4.29 1.58
N LEU A 4 -3.32 3.52 0.95
CA LEU A 4 -3.14 2.11 1.26
C LEU A 4 -1.95 2.00 2.21
N LEU A 5 -2.19 1.38 3.36
CA LEU A 5 -1.20 1.08 4.38
C LEU A 5 -0.94 -0.42 4.34
N LEU A 6 0.32 -0.79 4.37
CA LEU A 6 0.74 -2.16 4.54
C LEU A 6 1.70 -2.19 5.72
N GLY A 7 1.36 -3.01 6.71
CA GLY A 7 2.23 -3.28 7.85
C GLY A 7 2.20 -4.76 8.19
N ASP A 8 2.91 -5.10 9.25
CA ASP A 8 3.12 -6.47 9.72
C ASP A 8 1.81 -7.24 9.91
N SER A 9 0.77 -6.55 10.39
CA SER A 9 -0.54 -7.14 10.64
C SER A 9 -1.43 -7.27 9.41
N GLY A 10 -1.23 -6.45 8.37
CA GLY A 10 -2.20 -6.40 7.27
C GLY A 10 -2.05 -5.27 6.27
N LEU A 11 -2.84 -5.43 5.20
CA LEU A 11 -3.09 -4.43 4.19
C LEU A 11 -4.40 -3.71 4.50
N HIS A 12 -4.37 -2.38 4.60
CA HIS A 12 -5.51 -1.56 4.97
C HIS A 12 -5.69 -0.40 3.99
N LEU A 13 -6.93 -0.16 3.57
CA LEU A 13 -7.35 1.02 2.84
C LEU A 13 -7.98 2.01 3.82
N VAL A 14 -7.40 3.19 3.88
CA VAL A 14 -7.85 4.27 4.76
C VAL A 14 -8.11 5.51 3.94
N HIS A 15 -9.32 6.05 4.05
CA HIS A 15 -9.67 7.33 3.47
C HIS A 15 -9.19 8.44 4.39
N VAL A 16 -8.41 9.36 3.84
CA VAL A 16 -7.84 10.48 4.54
C VAL A 16 -8.21 11.78 3.83
N GLN A 17 -8.50 12.79 4.64
CA GLN A 17 -8.55 14.16 4.17
C GLN A 17 -7.15 14.75 4.31
N LYS A 18 -6.59 15.33 3.24
CA LYS A 18 -5.35 16.09 3.38
C LYS A 18 -5.64 17.40 4.10
N SER A 19 -4.69 17.87 4.89
CA SER A 19 -4.73 19.22 5.44
C SER A 19 -4.78 20.25 4.29
N PRO A 20 -5.32 21.47 4.51
CA PRO A 20 -5.44 22.48 3.47
C PRO A 20 -4.10 22.84 2.79
N ASP A 21 -3.00 22.76 3.53
CA ASP A 21 -1.62 22.99 3.05
C ASP A 21 -1.03 21.78 2.29
N GLY A 22 -1.73 20.65 2.26
CA GLY A 22 -1.35 19.42 1.58
C GLY A 22 -0.19 18.65 2.20
N ARG A 23 0.37 19.12 3.32
CA ARG A 23 1.58 18.56 3.96
C ARG A 23 1.28 17.49 5.02
N GLY A 24 0.02 17.35 5.44
CA GLY A 24 -0.41 16.40 6.45
C GLY A 24 -1.77 15.78 6.17
N VAL A 25 -2.21 14.97 7.13
CA VAL A 25 -3.56 14.40 7.17
C VAL A 25 -4.38 15.21 8.16
N GLY A 26 -5.48 15.78 7.67
CA GLY A 26 -6.46 16.50 8.49
C GLY A 26 -7.37 15.54 9.27
N PRO A 27 -8.20 16.07 10.17
CA PRO A 27 -9.22 15.29 10.87
C PRO A 27 -10.20 14.67 9.87
N GLY A 28 -10.70 13.46 10.16
CA GLY A 28 -11.62 12.74 9.27
C GLY A 28 -11.02 11.50 8.59
N VAL A 29 -10.08 10.82 9.24
CA VAL A 29 -9.61 9.50 8.83
C VAL A 29 -10.76 8.50 8.94
N GLN A 30 -11.07 7.82 7.83
CA GLN A 30 -12.12 6.79 7.78
C GLN A 30 -11.50 5.49 7.31
N TYR A 31 -11.70 4.43 8.09
CA TYR A 31 -11.33 3.09 7.67
C TYR A 31 -12.27 2.62 6.55
N GLY A 32 -11.71 2.20 5.42
CA GLY A 32 -12.49 1.65 4.32
C GLY A 32 -12.54 0.13 4.39
N TRP A 33 -11.37 -0.50 4.35
CA TRP A 33 -11.24 -1.94 4.21
C TRP A 33 -9.86 -2.42 4.65
N GLY A 34 -9.71 -3.71 4.90
CA GLY A 34 -8.40 -4.31 5.09
C GLY A 34 -8.44 -5.83 5.17
N VAL A 35 -7.28 -6.45 4.98
CA VAL A 35 -7.06 -7.89 5.06
C VAL A 35 -5.77 -8.20 5.81
N PRO A 36 -5.70 -9.36 6.48
CA PRO A 36 -4.45 -9.85 7.05
C PRO A 36 -3.35 -9.98 6.00
N SER A 37 -2.11 -9.71 6.37
CA SER A 37 -0.94 -9.75 5.48
C SER A 37 -0.77 -11.13 4.83
N ARG A 38 -1.07 -12.20 5.59
CA ARG A 38 -1.10 -13.59 5.11
C ARG A 38 -2.04 -13.86 3.93
N ARG A 39 -3.04 -13.00 3.70
CA ARG A 39 -3.96 -13.13 2.56
C ARG A 39 -3.42 -12.46 1.30
N VAL A 40 -2.38 -11.66 1.40
CA VAL A 40 -1.73 -11.03 0.24
C VAL A 40 -0.78 -12.04 -0.39
N ALA A 41 -1.08 -12.49 -1.59
CA ALA A 41 -0.28 -13.49 -2.31
C ALA A 41 0.85 -12.85 -3.12
N TRP A 42 0.59 -11.69 -3.73
CA TRP A 42 1.59 -10.97 -4.51
C TRP A 42 1.22 -9.49 -4.68
N ILE A 43 2.25 -8.67 -4.91
CA ILE A 43 2.08 -7.28 -5.34
C ILE A 43 2.97 -7.05 -6.56
N ARG A 44 2.41 -6.50 -7.64
CA ARG A 44 3.16 -6.24 -8.86
C ARG A 44 3.00 -4.80 -9.34
N LYS A 45 4.12 -4.23 -9.79
CA LYS A 45 4.13 -3.02 -10.61
C LYS A 45 3.79 -3.41 -12.04
N ARG A 46 2.80 -2.75 -12.64
CA ARG A 46 2.44 -3.04 -14.03
C ARG A 46 3.28 -2.16 -14.98
N ASN A 47 4.22 -2.79 -15.67
CA ASN A 47 4.95 -2.15 -16.74
C ASN A 47 3.97 -1.81 -17.89
N GLY A 48 4.02 -0.57 -18.39
CA GLY A 48 3.13 -0.09 -19.46
C GLY A 48 1.76 0.46 -19.02
N ALA A 49 1.44 0.46 -17.72
CA ALA A 49 0.28 1.18 -17.19
C ALA A 49 0.64 2.63 -16.83
N ARG A 50 -0.38 3.48 -16.61
CA ARG A 50 -0.19 4.86 -16.11
C ARG A 50 0.73 4.81 -14.89
N HIS A 51 1.74 5.68 -14.86
CA HIS A 51 2.73 5.72 -13.79
C HIS A 51 2.04 5.70 -12.41
N GLY A 52 2.44 4.77 -11.55
CA GLY A 52 1.80 4.59 -10.24
C GLY A 52 0.71 3.52 -10.18
N THR A 53 0.42 2.81 -11.27
CA THR A 53 -0.56 1.71 -11.24
C THR A 53 0.07 0.42 -10.69
N HIS A 54 -0.55 -0.11 -9.64
CA HIS A 54 -0.12 -1.32 -8.95
C HIS A 54 -1.29 -2.29 -8.82
N GLU A 55 -0.97 -3.58 -8.80
CA GLU A 55 -1.95 -4.65 -8.62
C GLU A 55 -1.56 -5.50 -7.42
N ILE A 56 -2.55 -5.88 -6.63
CA ILE A 56 -2.40 -6.69 -5.42
C ILE A 56 -3.31 -7.90 -5.59
N GLY A 57 -2.74 -9.10 -5.51
CA GLY A 57 -3.47 -10.36 -5.56
C GLY A 57 -3.58 -11.01 -4.19
N PHE A 58 -4.69 -11.69 -3.97
CA PHE A 58 -5.02 -12.38 -2.72
C PHE A 58 -4.97 -13.91 -2.88
N ASP A 59 -4.93 -14.61 -1.76
CA ASP A 59 -4.86 -16.08 -1.66
C ASP A 59 -6.10 -16.80 -2.24
N ASP A 60 -7.25 -16.11 -2.27
CA ASP A 60 -8.48 -16.58 -2.92
C ASP A 60 -8.50 -16.39 -4.45
N GLY A 61 -7.41 -15.88 -5.03
CA GLY A 61 -7.28 -15.62 -6.47
C GLY A 61 -7.91 -14.30 -6.94
N SER A 62 -8.57 -13.55 -6.05
CA SER A 62 -9.05 -12.20 -6.37
C SER A 62 -7.89 -11.19 -6.40
N TRP A 63 -8.11 -10.03 -7.03
CA TRP A 63 -7.09 -8.97 -7.10
C TRP A 63 -7.72 -7.57 -7.23
N VAL A 64 -6.96 -6.56 -6.85
CA VAL A 64 -7.33 -5.14 -6.96
C VAL A 64 -6.26 -4.33 -7.66
N ARG A 65 -6.67 -3.23 -8.31
CA ARG A 65 -5.79 -2.23 -8.91
C ARG A 65 -5.83 -0.93 -8.11
N GLY A 66 -4.66 -0.44 -7.70
CA GLY A 66 -4.50 0.87 -7.07
C GLY A 66 -3.64 1.81 -7.91
N ILE A 67 -3.95 3.11 -7.88
CA ILE A 67 -3.09 4.15 -8.47
C ILE A 67 -2.46 4.94 -7.32
N PHE A 68 -1.15 4.85 -7.19
CA PHE A 68 -0.35 5.57 -6.22
C PHE A 68 0.41 6.70 -6.93
N PRO A 69 0.10 7.97 -6.65
CA PRO A 69 0.90 9.07 -7.18
C PRO A 69 2.31 8.98 -6.59
N VAL A 70 3.29 8.70 -7.47
CA VAL A 70 4.77 8.77 -7.43
C VAL A 70 5.48 8.67 -6.06
N ALA A 71 5.07 9.42 -5.04
CA ALA A 71 5.75 9.50 -3.74
C ALA A 71 5.38 8.38 -2.74
N GLY A 72 4.25 7.68 -2.89
CA GLY A 72 3.79 6.70 -1.90
C GLY A 72 4.25 5.24 -2.11
N TRP A 73 4.77 4.92 -3.30
CA TRP A 73 5.06 3.53 -3.68
C TRP A 73 6.42 3.02 -3.19
N GLY A 74 7.48 3.85 -3.23
CA GLY A 74 8.80 3.46 -2.74
C GLY A 74 8.76 2.98 -1.29
N THR A 75 8.09 3.74 -0.44
CA THR A 75 7.87 3.42 0.98
C THR A 75 7.06 2.12 1.16
N LEU A 76 6.08 1.85 0.29
CA LEU A 76 5.25 0.65 0.37
C LEU A 76 6.04 -0.63 0.00
N VAL A 77 6.90 -0.53 -1.02
CA VAL A 77 7.78 -1.64 -1.45
C VAL A 77 8.82 -1.95 -0.40
N GLU A 78 9.45 -0.93 0.19
CA GLU A 78 10.41 -1.10 1.29
C GLU A 78 9.75 -1.78 2.49
N ALA A 79 8.54 -1.35 2.87
CA ALA A 79 7.77 -2.00 3.93
C ALA A 79 7.51 -3.48 3.61
N LEU A 80 7.04 -3.81 2.40
CA LEU A 80 6.77 -5.20 1.99
C LEU A 80 8.06 -6.07 1.95
N ALA A 81 9.18 -5.52 1.50
CA ALA A 81 10.46 -6.21 1.47
C ALA A 81 10.94 -6.56 2.89
N ASN A 82 10.79 -5.62 3.83
CA ASN A 82 11.12 -5.83 5.24
C ASN A 82 10.19 -6.86 5.92
N LEU A 83 8.92 -6.93 5.50
CA LEU A 83 7.96 -7.92 5.99
C LEU A 83 8.24 -9.34 5.52
N ASN A 84 8.67 -9.49 4.26
CA ASN A 84 8.99 -10.81 3.68
C ASN A 84 10.43 -11.24 3.94
N GLY A 85 11.28 -10.33 4.39
CA GLY A 85 12.70 -10.56 4.65
C GLY A 85 13.10 -10.08 6.04
N GLY A 86 12.88 -10.91 7.06
CA GLY A 86 13.71 -10.85 8.25
C GLY A 86 15.15 -11.24 7.86
N SER A 87 15.95 -10.31 7.33
CA SER A 87 17.36 -10.50 7.00
C SER A 87 18.08 -9.16 6.82
N THR A 88 18.67 -8.68 7.92
CA THR A 88 19.89 -7.84 8.11
C THR A 88 20.16 -6.65 7.17
N PRO A 89 20.39 -5.42 7.70
CA PRO A 89 20.92 -4.34 6.90
C PRO A 89 22.34 -4.67 6.42
N ALA A 90 22.55 -4.61 5.10
CA ALA A 90 23.89 -4.59 4.53
C ALA A 90 24.56 -3.25 4.91
N ARG A 91 25.81 -3.40 5.34
CA ARG A 91 26.69 -2.41 5.97
C ARG A 91 27.14 -1.30 5.02
#